data_AF-A0A821KIV8-F1
#
_entry.id   AF-A0A821KIV8-F1
#
_cell.length_a   1.000
_cell.length_b   1.000
_cell.length_c   1.000
_cell.angle_alpha   90.00
_cell.angle_beta   90.00
_cell.angle_gamma   90.00
#
_symmetry.space_group_name_H-M   'P 1'
#
loop_
_entity.id
_entity.type
_entity.pdbx_description
1 polymer ?
#
loop_
_entity_poly.entity_id
_entity_poly.type
_entity_poly.pdbx_seq_one_letter_code
_entity_poly.pdbx_strand_id
1 'polypeptide(L)'
;LFFCIKINNNKKGPLCIIWPHRWEHDKDPDTFFSIILELYEKYSLEFSLIILGQSYGEQPSIFSEILSKLPSNYIRHWGFVESKLEYEKLLMEGDVVVSTAQHEFFGVAMLEACRAGCIPIVPDRLVYTEIYPNEQHRYRTKTQLINKLKEYCLKPDYLRNKIEKKDTFIFEWNKNESIKQQYLQLFQNEQFNSNINVSD
;
A
#
# COMPACT_ATOMS: atom_id res chain seq x y z
N LEU A 1 -6.05 2.20 -15.46
CA LEU A 1 -5.05 1.58 -14.57
C LEU A 1 -5.57 0.21 -14.14
N PHE A 2 -4.68 -0.71 -13.75
CA PHE A 2 -4.95 -2.06 -13.22
C PHE A 2 -4.99 -3.20 -14.25
N PHE A 3 -3.94 -4.02 -14.23
CA PHE A 3 -3.76 -5.22 -15.06
C PHE A 3 -4.43 -6.46 -14.46
N CYS A 4 -4.44 -7.53 -15.27
CA CYS A 4 -4.89 -8.87 -14.90
C CYS A 4 -3.74 -9.61 -14.19
N ILE A 5 -3.73 -9.61 -12.86
CA ILE A 5 -2.71 -10.30 -12.06
C ILE A 5 -3.19 -11.72 -11.73
N LYS A 6 -2.38 -12.73 -12.06
CA LYS A 6 -2.56 -14.08 -11.49
C LYS A 6 -1.90 -14.11 -10.13
N ILE A 7 -2.72 -14.16 -9.08
CA ILE A 7 -2.25 -14.25 -7.71
C ILE A 7 -1.45 -15.54 -7.51
N ASN A 8 -0.23 -15.42 -6.99
CA ASN A 8 0.59 -16.56 -6.61
C ASN A 8 0.23 -17.04 -5.20
N ASN A 9 -0.40 -18.22 -5.10
CA ASN A 9 -0.80 -18.82 -3.82
C ASN A 9 0.24 -19.78 -3.22
N ASN A 10 1.38 -20.03 -3.89
CA ASN A 10 2.40 -21.00 -3.44
C ASN A 10 3.61 -20.33 -2.75
N LYS A 11 3.39 -19.22 -2.03
CA LYS A 11 4.45 -18.54 -1.29
C LYS A 11 4.92 -19.39 -0.11
N LYS A 12 6.22 -19.45 0.11
CA LYS A 12 6.88 -20.17 1.21
C LYS A 12 7.90 -19.26 1.89
N GLY A 13 8.25 -19.61 3.13
CA GLY A 13 9.22 -18.85 3.91
C GLY A 13 8.58 -17.73 4.72
N PRO A 14 9.41 -16.79 5.23
CA PRO A 14 8.97 -15.77 6.16
C PRO A 14 7.98 -14.78 5.51
N LEU A 15 7.33 -13.95 6.33
CA LEU A 15 6.36 -12.96 5.86
C LEU A 15 7.04 -11.90 4.98
N CYS A 16 6.51 -11.64 3.80
CA CYS A 16 6.98 -10.55 2.94
C CYS A 16 6.13 -9.27 3.16
N ILE A 17 6.75 -8.24 3.71
CA ILE A 17 6.13 -6.94 4.03
C ILE A 17 6.53 -5.92 2.96
N ILE A 18 5.53 -5.26 2.35
CA ILE A 18 5.73 -4.22 1.35
C ILE A 18 5.39 -2.86 1.92
N TRP A 19 6.24 -1.87 1.65
CA TRP A 19 5.93 -0.45 1.84
C TRP A 19 6.10 0.28 0.49
N PRO A 20 5.00 0.58 -0.24
CA PRO A 20 5.05 1.04 -1.62
C PRO A 20 4.76 2.55 -1.74
N HIS A 21 5.53 3.36 -1.02
CA HIS A 21 5.31 4.79 -0.94
C HIS A 21 6.52 5.57 -1.44
N ARG A 22 6.29 6.78 -1.94
CA ARG A 22 7.38 7.73 -2.20
C ARG A 22 8.16 7.96 -0.91
N TRP A 23 9.46 8.20 -1.07
CA TRP A 23 10.37 8.38 0.06
C TRP A 23 10.28 9.81 0.59
N GLU A 24 9.15 10.12 1.21
CA GLU A 24 8.76 11.45 1.65
C GLU A 24 8.25 11.40 3.10
N HIS A 25 8.41 12.51 3.84
CA HIS A 25 8.03 12.59 5.25
C HIS A 25 6.53 12.42 5.50
N ASP A 26 5.66 12.84 4.58
CA ASP A 26 4.20 12.69 4.73
C ASP A 26 3.76 11.22 4.71
N LYS A 27 4.61 10.31 4.21
CA LYS A 27 4.40 8.87 4.23
C LYS A 27 4.86 8.20 5.52
N ASP A 28 5.49 8.98 6.41
CA ASP A 28 5.97 8.56 7.74
C ASP A 28 6.78 7.26 7.71
N PRO A 29 7.93 7.27 6.98
CA PRO A 29 8.84 6.14 6.97
C PRO A 29 9.43 5.87 8.36
N ASP A 30 9.57 6.90 9.20
CA ASP A 30 10.06 6.79 10.58
C ASP A 30 9.21 5.85 11.44
N THR A 31 7.89 6.01 11.43
CA THR A 31 6.99 5.08 12.12
C THR A 31 7.12 3.67 11.55
N PHE A 32 7.12 3.51 10.23
CA PHE A 32 7.24 2.20 9.60
C PHE A 32 8.53 1.49 10.00
N PHE A 33 9.67 2.14 9.81
CA PHE A 33 10.97 1.54 10.06
C PHE A 33 11.26 1.33 11.54
N SER A 34 10.76 2.19 12.43
CA SER A 34 10.86 1.94 13.87
C SER A 34 10.10 0.67 14.30
N ILE A 35 9.01 0.33 13.62
CA ILE A 35 8.28 -0.92 13.85
C ILE A 35 9.07 -2.11 13.30
N ILE A 36 9.63 -1.99 12.09
CA ILE A 36 10.48 -3.01 11.50
C ILE A 36 11.66 -3.36 12.41
N LEU A 37 12.36 -2.34 12.94
CA LEU A 37 13.43 -2.55 13.91
C LEU A 37 12.91 -3.22 15.20
N GLU A 38 11.74 -2.85 15.71
CA GLU A 38 11.17 -3.51 16.88
C GLU A 38 10.86 -4.99 16.61
N LEU A 39 10.31 -5.35 15.43
CA LEU A 39 10.07 -6.74 15.02
C LEU A 39 11.37 -7.55 14.96
N TYR A 40 12.45 -6.93 14.49
CA TYR A 40 13.77 -7.57 14.38
C TYR A 40 14.49 -7.66 15.73
N GLU A 41 14.76 -6.54 16.39
CA GLU A 41 15.65 -6.46 17.56
C GLU A 41 14.98 -7.01 18.82
N LYS A 42 13.70 -6.70 19.04
CA LYS A 42 13.01 -7.02 20.30
C LYS A 42 12.28 -8.36 20.24
N TYR A 43 11.71 -8.71 19.08
CA TYR A 43 10.94 -9.94 18.92
C TYR A 43 11.69 -11.04 18.15
N SER A 44 12.87 -10.74 17.60
CA SER A 44 13.70 -11.71 16.85
C SER A 44 12.93 -12.45 15.75
N LEU A 45 12.04 -11.74 15.06
CA LEU A 45 11.21 -12.32 14.01
C LEU A 45 11.95 -12.36 12.68
N GLU A 46 11.66 -13.37 11.87
CA GLU A 46 12.08 -13.43 10.47
C GLU A 46 10.98 -12.86 9.56
N PHE A 47 11.37 -12.00 8.64
CA PHE A 47 10.52 -11.41 7.61
C PHE A 47 11.38 -10.95 6.43
N SER A 48 10.74 -10.63 5.31
CA SER A 48 11.38 -10.00 4.16
C SER A 48 10.72 -8.66 3.87
N LEU A 49 11.51 -7.69 3.43
CA LEU A 49 11.08 -6.34 3.11
C LEU A 49 11.19 -6.07 1.61
N ILE A 50 10.13 -5.48 1.08
CA ILE A 50 10.12 -4.85 -0.23
C ILE A 50 9.79 -3.38 -0.01
N ILE A 51 10.80 -2.53 -0.08
CA ILE A 51 10.64 -1.08 0.04
C ILE A 51 10.65 -0.50 -1.37
N LEU A 52 9.47 -0.08 -1.82
CA LEU A 52 9.23 0.44 -3.16
C LEU A 52 8.98 1.94 -3.08
N GLY A 53 9.55 2.69 -4.02
CA GLY A 53 9.31 4.12 -4.12
C GLY A 53 10.49 4.88 -4.71
N GLN A 54 10.19 6.00 -5.36
CA GLN A 54 11.18 6.98 -5.80
C GLN A 54 11.32 8.09 -4.75
N SER A 55 12.51 8.67 -4.67
CA SER A 55 12.73 9.98 -4.04
C SER A 55 12.87 11.05 -5.13
N TYR A 56 12.21 12.18 -4.96
CA TYR A 56 12.31 13.34 -5.89
C TYR A 56 13.00 14.55 -5.24
N GLY A 57 13.49 14.41 -4.01
CA GLY A 57 14.08 15.49 -3.22
C GLY A 57 14.95 14.97 -2.09
N GLU A 58 14.98 15.69 -0.97
CA GLU A 58 15.69 15.26 0.24
C GLU A 58 15.04 13.99 0.79
N GLN A 59 15.81 12.91 0.79
CA GLN A 59 15.38 11.61 1.30
C GLN A 59 15.46 11.61 2.84
N PRO A 60 14.42 11.16 3.57
CA PRO A 60 14.48 10.99 5.01
C PRO A 60 15.67 10.11 5.43
N SER A 61 16.44 10.53 6.44
CA SER A 61 17.67 9.81 6.87
C SER A 61 17.40 8.37 7.30
N ILE A 62 16.19 8.09 7.78
CA ILE A 62 15.79 6.76 8.24
C ILE A 62 16.03 5.67 7.19
N PHE A 63 15.90 5.98 5.89
CA PHE A 63 16.16 5.01 4.83
C PHE A 63 17.63 4.54 4.82
N SER A 64 18.60 5.44 4.95
CA SER A 64 20.02 5.03 4.99
C SER A 64 20.41 4.41 6.33
N GLU A 65 19.82 4.89 7.43
CA GLU A 65 20.04 4.31 8.76
C GLU A 65 19.62 2.84 8.84
N ILE A 66 18.48 2.49 8.23
CA ILE A 66 17.94 1.12 8.30
C ILE A 66 18.83 0.13 7.57
N LEU A 67 19.45 0.51 6.44
CA LEU A 67 20.40 -0.33 5.73
C LEU A 67 21.63 -0.69 6.58
N SER A 68 21.98 0.13 7.58
CA SER A 68 23.08 -0.16 8.50
C SER A 68 22.68 -1.00 9.72
N LYS A 69 21.40 -0.97 10.10
CA LYS A 69 20.87 -1.64 11.30
C LYS A 69 20.28 -3.01 10.99
N LEU A 70 19.63 -3.16 9.84
CA LEU A 70 18.93 -4.37 9.45
C LEU A 70 19.83 -5.24 8.55
N PRO A 71 20.02 -6.54 8.88
CA PRO A 71 20.81 -7.43 8.05
C PRO A 71 20.24 -7.55 6.63
N SER A 72 21.14 -7.64 5.64
CA SER A 72 20.75 -7.61 4.21
C SER A 72 19.82 -8.75 3.79
N ASN A 73 19.82 -9.89 4.50
CA ASN A 73 18.92 -11.01 4.22
C ASN A 73 17.44 -10.71 4.52
N TYR A 74 17.14 -9.66 5.29
CA TYR A 74 15.78 -9.17 5.48
C TYR A 74 15.29 -8.31 4.31
N ILE A 75 16.17 -7.88 3.41
CA ILE A 75 15.85 -6.92 2.35
C ILE A 75 15.78 -7.67 1.03
N ARG A 76 14.57 -7.75 0.48
CA ARG A 76 14.32 -8.37 -0.83
C ARG A 76 14.41 -7.35 -1.96
N HIS A 77 13.93 -6.13 -1.73
CA HIS A 77 14.04 -5.03 -2.68
C HIS A 77 14.08 -3.68 -1.95
N TRP A 78 14.83 -2.73 -2.51
CA TRP A 78 14.99 -1.39 -1.96
C TRP A 78 15.10 -0.33 -3.06
N GLY A 79 14.06 0.49 -3.19
CA GLY A 79 14.06 1.66 -4.08
C GLY A 79 13.09 1.59 -5.25
N PHE A 80 13.33 2.49 -6.20
CA PHE A 80 12.48 2.66 -7.37
C PHE A 80 12.63 1.49 -8.36
N VAL A 81 11.56 1.23 -9.12
CA VAL A 81 11.53 0.20 -10.16
C VAL A 81 10.97 0.82 -11.44
N GLU A 82 11.83 0.92 -12.45
CA GLU A 82 11.45 1.50 -13.76
C GLU A 82 10.49 0.60 -14.54
N SER A 83 10.74 -0.71 -14.50
CA SER A 83 9.92 -1.68 -15.23
C SER A 83 8.64 -1.96 -14.48
N LYS A 84 7.52 -1.65 -15.14
CA LYS A 84 6.19 -1.96 -14.62
C LYS A 84 5.99 -3.45 -14.33
N LEU A 85 6.54 -4.32 -15.19
CA LEU A 85 6.46 -5.77 -15.00
C LEU A 85 7.25 -6.22 -13.76
N GLU A 86 8.41 -5.62 -13.49
CA GLU A 86 9.19 -5.95 -12.29
C GLU A 86 8.53 -5.42 -11.03
N TYR A 87 7.95 -4.23 -11.08
CA TYR A 87 7.14 -3.69 -9.98
C TYR A 87 5.98 -4.65 -9.64
N GLU A 88 5.25 -5.13 -10.65
CA GLU A 88 4.17 -6.10 -10.46
C GLU A 88 4.66 -7.43 -9.88
N LYS A 89 5.82 -7.93 -10.33
CA LYS A 89 6.44 -9.14 -9.77
C LYS A 89 6.75 -8.97 -8.28
N LEU A 90 7.35 -7.85 -7.89
CA LEU A 90 7.64 -7.55 -6.49
C LEU A 90 6.36 -7.47 -5.65
N LEU A 91 5.32 -6.80 -6.16
CA LEU A 91 4.02 -6.78 -5.47
C LEU A 91 3.43 -8.19 -5.30
N MET A 92 3.55 -9.05 -6.33
CA MET A 92 3.09 -10.44 -6.25
C MET A 92 3.87 -11.29 -5.26
N GLU A 93 5.05 -10.86 -4.80
CA GLU A 93 5.82 -11.54 -3.76
C GLU A 93 5.31 -11.18 -2.34
N GLY A 94 4.76 -9.98 -2.15
CA GLY A 94 4.27 -9.48 -0.86
C GLY A 94 3.10 -10.24 -0.25
N ASP A 95 3.17 -10.53 1.05
CA ASP A 95 2.05 -11.07 1.81
C ASP A 95 1.20 -9.93 2.40
N VAL A 96 1.86 -8.86 2.85
CA VAL A 96 1.25 -7.73 3.53
C VAL A 96 1.76 -6.45 2.91
N VAL A 97 0.87 -5.48 2.70
CA VAL A 97 1.22 -4.12 2.31
C VAL A 97 0.87 -3.17 3.45
N VAL A 98 1.82 -2.34 3.85
CA VAL A 98 1.67 -1.43 4.99
C VAL A 98 1.72 0.01 4.51
N SER A 99 0.78 0.82 4.97
CA SER A 99 0.89 2.27 4.93
C SER A 99 1.05 2.83 6.33
N THR A 100 1.93 3.81 6.47
CA THR A 100 2.08 4.63 7.67
C THR A 100 1.72 6.10 7.44
N ALA A 101 1.17 6.41 6.25
CA ALA A 101 1.01 7.78 5.79
C ALA A 101 0.24 8.69 6.76
N GLN A 102 0.74 9.92 6.88
CA GLN A 102 0.06 11.06 7.50
C GLN A 102 -0.88 11.76 6.51
N HIS A 103 -0.54 11.72 5.21
CA HIS A 103 -1.38 12.23 4.14
C HIS A 103 -1.54 11.22 3.01
N GLU A 104 -2.78 10.97 2.61
CA GLU A 104 -3.13 10.13 1.47
C GLU A 104 -4.48 10.54 0.90
N PHE A 105 -4.54 10.67 -0.43
CA PHE A 105 -5.75 11.09 -1.15
C PHE A 105 -6.49 9.90 -1.74
N PHE A 106 -5.79 8.93 -2.32
CA PHE A 106 -6.43 7.80 -3.01
C PHE A 106 -5.76 6.45 -2.77
N GLY A 107 -4.47 6.40 -2.44
CA GLY A 107 -3.81 5.14 -2.08
C GLY A 107 -3.69 4.14 -3.23
N VAL A 108 -3.42 4.62 -4.46
CA VAL A 108 -3.26 3.76 -5.66
C VAL A 108 -2.28 2.62 -5.41
N ALA A 109 -1.11 2.91 -4.84
CA ALA A 109 -0.08 1.89 -4.58
C ALA A 109 -0.55 0.79 -3.62
N MET A 110 -1.34 1.15 -2.61
CA MET A 110 -1.95 0.18 -1.69
C MET A 110 -2.96 -0.71 -2.42
N LEU A 111 -3.78 -0.12 -3.30
CA LEU A 111 -4.75 -0.86 -4.12
C LEU A 111 -4.05 -1.81 -5.10
N GLU A 112 -2.96 -1.39 -5.74
CA GLU A 112 -2.14 -2.24 -6.61
C GLU A 112 -1.58 -3.44 -5.86
N ALA A 113 -1.02 -3.24 -4.67
CA ALA A 113 -0.52 -4.32 -3.83
C ALA A 113 -1.64 -5.27 -3.39
N CYS A 114 -2.82 -4.74 -3.03
CA CYS A 114 -3.99 -5.56 -2.72
C CYS A 114 -4.42 -6.44 -3.91
N ARG A 115 -4.38 -5.90 -5.13
CA ARG A 115 -4.64 -6.65 -6.36
C ARG A 115 -3.63 -7.75 -6.63
N ALA A 116 -2.37 -7.51 -6.26
CA ALA A 116 -1.33 -8.53 -6.29
C ALA A 116 -1.52 -9.63 -5.22
N GLY A 117 -2.51 -9.46 -4.33
CA GLY A 117 -2.91 -10.41 -3.31
C GLY A 117 -2.34 -10.11 -1.93
N CYS A 118 -1.75 -8.93 -1.72
CA CYS A 118 -1.30 -8.48 -0.40
C CYS A 118 -2.49 -8.13 0.49
N ILE A 119 -2.33 -8.32 1.79
CA ILE A 119 -3.30 -7.87 2.79
C ILE A 119 -2.93 -6.46 3.24
N PRO A 120 -3.84 -5.48 3.16
CA PRO A 120 -3.54 -4.13 3.57
C PRO A 120 -3.55 -3.99 5.09
N ILE A 121 -2.55 -3.26 5.61
CA ILE A 121 -2.56 -2.68 6.95
C ILE A 121 -2.36 -1.17 6.83
N VAL A 122 -3.39 -0.40 7.13
CA VAL A 122 -3.45 1.05 6.89
C VAL A 122 -3.88 1.82 8.15
N PRO A 123 -3.58 3.11 8.26
CA PRO A 123 -4.11 3.94 9.35
C PRO A 123 -5.64 3.97 9.34
N ASP A 124 -6.27 3.98 10.51
CA ASP A 124 -7.72 4.20 10.68
C ASP A 124 -8.08 5.69 10.56
N ARG A 125 -7.75 6.28 9.41
CA ARG A 125 -7.96 7.69 9.05
C ARG A 125 -7.74 7.87 7.54
N LEU A 126 -7.84 9.11 7.05
CA LEU A 126 -7.64 9.46 5.63
C LEU A 126 -8.65 8.73 4.72
N VAL A 127 -8.37 8.66 3.42
CA VAL A 127 -9.18 7.89 2.45
C VAL A 127 -9.26 6.39 2.78
N TYR A 128 -8.39 5.88 3.66
CA TYR A 128 -8.32 4.46 3.96
C TYR A 128 -9.52 3.90 4.70
N THR A 129 -10.26 4.71 5.46
CA THR A 129 -11.52 4.28 6.09
C THR A 129 -12.60 3.97 5.05
N GLU A 130 -12.60 4.71 3.95
CA GLU A 130 -13.51 4.52 2.81
C GLU A 130 -13.07 3.33 1.93
N ILE A 131 -11.77 3.25 1.61
CA ILE A 131 -11.23 2.20 0.73
C ILE A 131 -11.24 0.82 1.42
N TYR A 132 -10.92 0.78 2.71
CA TYR A 132 -10.77 -0.44 3.49
C TYR A 132 -11.76 -0.47 4.66
N PRO A 133 -13.08 -0.66 4.40
CA PRO A 133 -14.11 -0.57 5.44
C PRO A 133 -14.04 -1.69 6.50
N ASN A 134 -13.38 -2.82 6.19
CA ASN A 134 -13.10 -3.84 7.19
C ASN A 134 -12.01 -3.35 8.18
N GLU A 135 -12.37 -3.21 9.45
CA GLU A 135 -11.47 -2.73 10.50
C GLU A 135 -10.23 -3.61 10.69
N GLN A 136 -10.27 -4.88 10.28
CA GLN A 136 -9.12 -5.78 10.37
C GLN A 136 -7.93 -5.29 9.53
N HIS A 137 -8.18 -4.52 8.47
CA HIS A 137 -7.13 -3.90 7.67
C HIS A 137 -6.61 -2.59 8.26
N ARG A 138 -7.22 -2.06 9.33
CA ARG A 138 -6.90 -0.74 9.86
C ARG A 138 -6.21 -0.81 11.22
N TYR A 139 -5.39 0.20 11.52
CA TYR A 139 -4.79 0.36 12.85
C TYR A 139 -4.89 1.81 13.33
N ARG A 140 -5.06 1.99 14.64
CA ARG A 140 -5.19 3.27 15.34
C ARG A 140 -3.91 3.67 16.06
N THR A 141 -3.10 2.70 16.47
CA THR A 141 -1.89 2.92 17.27
C THR A 141 -0.71 2.13 16.73
N LYS A 142 0.51 2.64 16.98
CA LYS A 142 1.77 1.94 16.67
C LYS A 142 1.78 0.51 17.26
N THR A 143 1.34 0.36 18.51
CA THR A 143 1.24 -0.94 19.18
C THR A 143 0.30 -1.90 18.46
N GLN A 144 -0.82 -1.42 17.92
CA GLN A 144 -1.73 -2.26 17.14
C GLN A 144 -1.09 -2.73 15.83
N LEU A 145 -0.37 -1.84 15.12
CA LEU A 145 0.37 -2.21 13.91
C LEU A 145 1.46 -3.27 14.21
N ILE A 146 2.24 -3.07 15.28
CA ILE A 146 3.25 -4.05 15.73
C ILE A 146 2.61 -5.40 16.02
N ASN A 147 1.51 -5.43 16.77
CA ASN A 147 0.85 -6.69 17.13
C ASN A 147 0.32 -7.43 15.92
N LYS A 148 -0.27 -6.72 14.94
CA LYS A 148 -0.71 -7.32 13.67
C LYS A 148 0.45 -7.92 12.91
N LEU A 149 1.52 -7.16 12.69
CA LEU A 149 2.69 -7.64 11.95
C LEU A 149 3.37 -8.82 12.66
N LYS A 150 3.48 -8.77 13.99
CA LYS A 150 4.00 -9.88 14.79
C LYS A 150 3.17 -11.16 14.60
N GLU A 151 1.85 -11.06 14.69
CA GLU A 151 0.96 -12.21 14.46
C GLU A 151 1.17 -12.80 13.06
N TYR A 152 1.31 -11.93 12.05
CA TYR A 152 1.51 -12.35 10.66
C TYR A 152 2.89 -12.96 10.43
N CYS A 153 3.96 -12.45 11.05
CA CYS A 153 5.28 -13.05 10.99
C CYS A 153 5.31 -14.45 11.62
N LEU A 154 4.54 -14.67 12.70
CA LEU A 154 4.46 -15.96 13.39
C LEU A 154 3.61 -16.99 12.62
N LYS A 155 2.70 -16.54 11.75
CA LYS A 155 1.74 -17.41 11.05
C LYS A 155 1.53 -17.01 9.58
N PRO A 156 2.59 -16.91 8.75
CA PRO A 156 2.47 -16.45 7.37
C PRO A 156 1.61 -17.40 6.51
N ASP A 157 1.66 -18.71 6.75
CA ASP A 157 0.85 -19.67 5.98
C ASP A 157 -0.64 -19.59 6.32
N TYR A 158 -0.98 -19.27 7.57
CA TYR A 158 -2.37 -19.00 7.94
C TYR A 158 -2.90 -17.76 7.21
N LEU A 159 -2.08 -16.71 7.16
CA LEU A 159 -2.39 -15.47 6.46
C LEU A 159 -2.66 -15.73 4.96
N ARG A 160 -1.76 -16.47 4.31
CA ARG A 160 -1.82 -16.81 2.88
C ARG A 160 -3.08 -17.60 2.50
N ASN A 161 -3.59 -18.43 3.41
CA ASN A 161 -4.69 -19.36 3.14
C ASN A 161 -6.08 -18.89 3.60
N LYS A 162 -6.18 -17.99 4.59
CA LYS A 162 -7.45 -17.74 5.28
C LYS A 162 -8.00 -16.32 5.16
N ILE A 163 -7.16 -15.30 4.95
CA ILE A 163 -7.66 -13.93 4.91
C ILE A 163 -8.27 -13.64 3.54
N GLU A 164 -9.51 -13.16 3.55
CA GLU A 164 -10.23 -12.72 2.37
C GLU A 164 -9.51 -11.52 1.74
N LYS A 165 -9.07 -11.67 0.50
CA LYS A 165 -8.37 -10.62 -0.23
C LYS A 165 -9.37 -9.53 -0.61
N LYS A 166 -8.97 -8.27 -0.45
CA LYS A 166 -9.84 -7.12 -0.77
C LYS A 166 -10.24 -7.18 -2.24
N ASP A 167 -11.55 -7.16 -2.48
CA ASP A 167 -12.05 -6.88 -3.82
C ASP A 167 -11.78 -5.40 -4.16
N THR A 168 -10.99 -5.18 -5.20
CA THR A 168 -10.64 -3.87 -5.74
C THR A 168 -11.33 -3.57 -7.08
N PHE A 169 -12.20 -4.46 -7.58
CA PHE A 169 -12.93 -4.29 -8.83
C PHE A 169 -13.75 -3.01 -8.86
N ILE A 170 -14.24 -2.55 -7.70
CA ILE A 170 -14.96 -1.27 -7.56
C ILE A 170 -14.10 -0.05 -7.94
N PHE A 171 -12.77 -0.17 -7.98
CA PHE A 171 -11.85 0.90 -8.37
C PHE A 171 -11.35 0.78 -9.83
N GLU A 172 -11.84 -0.21 -10.59
CA GLU A 172 -11.51 -0.33 -12.01
C GLU A 172 -12.33 0.63 -12.86
N TRP A 173 -11.64 1.49 -13.63
CA TRP A 173 -12.27 2.44 -14.55
C TRP A 173 -13.29 1.80 -15.51
N ASN A 174 -12.98 0.61 -16.04
CA ASN A 174 -13.84 -0.06 -17.02
C ASN A 174 -15.03 -0.80 -16.38
N LYS A 175 -14.98 -1.08 -15.08
CA LYS A 175 -16.06 -1.78 -14.35
C LYS A 175 -16.88 -0.84 -13.48
N ASN A 176 -16.39 0.37 -13.25
CA ASN A 176 -17.12 1.41 -12.55
C ASN A 176 -17.78 2.36 -13.55
N GLU A 177 -18.75 1.83 -14.30
CA GLU A 177 -19.52 2.62 -15.28
C GLU A 177 -20.21 3.81 -14.60
N SER A 178 -20.61 3.71 -13.33
CA SER A 178 -21.23 4.85 -12.64
C SER A 178 -20.26 6.02 -12.43
N ILE A 179 -19.01 5.78 -12.00
CA ILE A 179 -18.01 6.86 -11.87
C ILE A 179 -17.71 7.47 -13.24
N LYS A 180 -17.53 6.64 -14.27
CA LYS A 180 -17.30 7.12 -15.63
C LYS A 180 -18.45 8.02 -16.11
N GLN A 181 -19.70 7.60 -15.90
CA GLN A 181 -20.88 8.40 -16.25
C GLN A 181 -21.00 9.68 -15.42
N GLN A 182 -20.72 9.62 -14.10
CA GLN A 182 -20.69 10.80 -13.23
C GLN A 182 -19.65 11.82 -13.71
N TYR A 183 -18.45 11.37 -14.08
CA TYR A 183 -17.41 12.24 -14.65
C TYR A 183 -17.85 12.84 -16.00
N LEU A 184 -18.43 12.04 -16.90
CA LEU A 184 -18.93 12.53 -18.19
C LEU A 184 -20.03 13.59 -18.01
N GLN A 185 -20.92 13.42 -17.02
CA GLN A 185 -21.98 14.38 -16.71
C GLN A 185 -21.45 15.75 -16.27
N LEU A 186 -20.33 15.80 -15.54
CA LEU A 186 -19.70 17.07 -15.14
C LEU A 186 -19.32 17.93 -16.36
N PHE A 187 -18.81 17.31 -17.43
CA PHE A 187 -18.42 18.01 -18.65
C PHE A 187 -19.56 18.24 -19.64
N GLN A 188 -20.68 17.53 -19.52
CA GLN A 188 -21.89 17.78 -20.30
C GLN A 188 -22.67 19.01 -19.78
N ASN A 189 -22.55 19.31 -18.48
CA ASN A 189 -23.24 20.44 -17.85
C ASN A 189 -22.59 21.82 -18.12
N GLU A 190 -21.36 21.88 -18.64
CA GLU A 190 -20.68 23.16 -18.94
C GLU A 190 -21.21 23.85 -20.23
N GLN A 191 -21.90 23.13 -21.12
CA GLN A 191 -22.48 23.72 -22.33
C GLN A 191 -23.81 24.48 -22.10
N PHE A 192 -24.33 24.52 -20.86
CA PHE A 192 -25.59 25.22 -20.54
C PHE A 192 -25.43 26.58 -19.85
N ASN A 193 -24.22 26.97 -19.44
CA ASN A 193 -23.98 28.24 -18.72
C ASN A 193 -23.48 29.41 -19.59
N SER A 194 -23.40 29.25 -20.92
CA SER A 194 -23.03 30.35 -21.84
C SER A 194 -24.20 31.20 -22.35
N ASN A 195 -25.42 31.00 -21.85
CA ASN A 195 -26.62 31.75 -22.26
C ASN A 195 -27.25 32.57 -21.12
N ILE A 196 -26.45 33.15 -20.22
CA ILE A 196 -26.94 34.19 -19.30
C ILE A 196 -26.60 35.56 -19.91
N ASN A 197 -27.60 36.09 -20.60
CA ASN A 197 -27.82 37.48 -21.04
C ASN A 197 -26.78 38.52 -20.62
N VAL A 198 -26.03 39.03 -21.60
CA VAL A 198 -25.68 40.45 -21.66
C VAL A 198 -26.61 41.08 -22.70
N SER A 199 -27.62 41.79 -22.22
CA SER A 199 -28.43 42.70 -23.01
C SER A 199 -28.50 44.02 -22.25
N ASP A 200 -27.85 45.03 -22.82
CA ASP A 200 -28.06 46.46 -22.56
C ASP A 200 -29.51 46.88 -22.80
#